data_AF-A0A5M4AK27-F1
#
_entry.id   AF-A0A5M4AK27-F1
#
_cell.length_a   1.000
_cell.length_b   1.000
_cell.length_c   1.000
_cell.angle_alpha   90.00
_cell.angle_beta   90.00
_cell.angle_gamma   90.00
#
_symmetry.space_group_name_H-M   'P 1'
#
loop_
_entity.id
_entity.type
_entity.pdbx_description
1 polymer ?
#
loop_
_entity_poly.entity_id
_entity_poly.type
_entity_poly.pdbx_seq_one_letter_code
_entity_poly.pdbx_strand_id
1 'polypeptide(L)' 'MAEYKLTNKAVEDLSGIWDYTFNNWSELQADKYYSLLLEICQDIADNPELGKNV' A
#
# COMPACT_ATOMS: atom_id res chain seq x y z
N MET A 1 -11.23 2.95 13.83
CA MET A 1 -10.64 2.45 12.59
C MET A 1 -10.46 0.97 12.75
N ALA A 2 -10.91 0.19 11.79
CA ALA A 2 -10.66 -1.23 11.72
C ALA A 2 -9.14 -1.46 11.59
N GLU A 3 -8.65 -2.51 12.24
CA GLU A 3 -7.26 -2.91 12.12
C GLU A 3 -7.09 -3.88 10.95
N TYR A 4 -6.09 -3.65 10.10
CA TYR A 4 -5.65 -4.63 9.10
C TYR A 4 -4.24 -5.13 9.40
N LYS A 5 -3.91 -6.29 8.85
CA LYS A 5 -2.58 -6.90 8.95
C LYS A 5 -2.10 -7.24 7.56
N LEU A 6 -0.83 -6.93 7.29
CA LEU A 6 -0.15 -7.34 6.09
C LEU A 6 0.53 -8.69 6.33
N THR A 7 0.47 -9.56 5.33
CA THR A 7 1.31 -10.76 5.32
C THR A 7 2.75 -10.37 5.02
N ASN A 8 3.72 -11.22 5.39
CA ASN A 8 5.13 -10.97 5.06
C ASN A 8 5.34 -10.74 3.55
N LYS A 9 4.62 -11.50 2.71
CA LYS A 9 4.68 -11.34 1.26
C LYS A 9 4.15 -9.98 0.80
N ALA A 10 3.05 -9.48 1.39
CA ALA A 10 2.54 -8.14 1.07
C ALA A 10 3.53 -7.04 1.48
N VAL A 11 4.28 -7.23 2.57
CA VAL A 11 5.35 -6.32 2.99
C VAL A 11 6.52 -6.35 2.01
N GLU A 12 6.92 -7.53 1.53
CA GLU A 12 7.94 -7.69 0.47
C GLU A 12 7.50 -7.00 -0.83
N ASP A 13 6.24 -7.19 -1.24
CA ASP A 13 5.68 -6.55 -2.44
C ASP A 13 5.69 -5.02 -2.32
N LEU A 14 5.26 -4.48 -1.17
CA LEU A 14 5.29 -3.03 -0.92
C LEU A 14 6.72 -2.47 -0.92
N SER A 15 7.69 -3.21 -0.40
CA SER A 15 9.11 -2.83 -0.42
C SER A 15 9.65 -2.79 -1.84
N GLY A 16 9.34 -3.81 -2.66
CA GLY A 16 9.71 -3.85 -4.07
C GLY A 16 9.09 -2.73 -4.90
N ILE A 17 7.83 -2.35 -4.61
CA ILE A 17 7.16 -1.19 -5.23
C ILE A 17 7.89 0.11 -4.86
N TRP A 18 8.24 0.29 -3.58
CA TRP A 18 8.97 1.48 -3.13
C TRP A 18 10.34 1.56 -3.82
N ASP A 19 11.12 0.48 -3.80
CA ASP A 19 12.46 0.43 -4.40
C ASP A 19 12.43 0.75 -5.91
N TYR A 20 11.46 0.16 -6.63
CA TYR A 20 11.27 0.46 -8.04
C TYR A 20 10.92 1.94 -8.24
N THR A 21 10.05 2.49 -7.39
CA THR A 21 9.59 3.87 -7.51
C THR A 21 10.72 4.87 -7.22
N PHE A 22 11.53 4.58 -6.20
CA PHE A 22 12.72 5.35 -5.84
C PHE A 22 13.72 5.38 -7.00
N ASN A 23 14.04 4.22 -7.57
CA ASN A 23 15.03 4.09 -8.64
C ASN A 23 14.61 4.77 -9.96
N ASN A 24 13.31 4.85 -10.24
CA ASN A 24 12.80 5.39 -11.51
C ASN A 24 12.35 6.86 -11.44
N TRP A 25 11.98 7.35 -10.25
CA TRP A 25 11.45 8.71 -10.10
C TRP A 25 12.19 9.52 -9.04
N SER A 26 11.94 9.26 -7.75
CA SER A 26 12.62 9.91 -6.62
C SER A 26 12.15 9.28 -5.30
N GLU A 27 12.93 9.48 -4.24
CA GLU A 27 12.55 9.14 -2.85
C GLU A 27 11.21 9.77 -2.46
N LEU A 28 11.04 11.06 -2.72
CA LEU A 28 9.78 11.76 -2.41
C LEU A 28 8.58 11.12 -3.10
N GLN A 29 8.74 10.67 -4.34
CA GLN A 29 7.67 10.00 -5.08
C GLN A 29 7.40 8.59 -4.53
N ALA A 30 8.44 7.87 -4.12
CA ALA A 30 8.32 6.55 -3.49
C ALA A 30 7.58 6.64 -2.15
N ASP A 31 7.96 7.57 -1.29
CA ASP A 31 7.32 7.80 0.01
C ASP A 31 5.86 8.20 -0.14
N LYS A 32 5.56 9.12 -1.06
CA LYS A 32 4.19 9.54 -1.35
C LYS A 32 3.34 8.37 -1.84
N TYR A 33 3.88 7.55 -2.75
CA TYR A 33 3.13 6.44 -3.31
C TYR A 33 2.91 5.31 -2.29
N TYR A 34 3.91 5.01 -1.48
CA TYR A 34 3.81 4.03 -0.40
C TYR A 34 2.79 4.44 0.66
N SER A 35 2.80 5.72 1.07
CA SER A 35 1.82 6.26 2.01
C SER A 35 0.40 6.15 1.46
N LEU A 36 0.19 6.48 0.17
CA LEU A 36 -1.10 6.34 -0.50
C LEU A 36 -1.60 4.89 -0.50
N LEU A 37 -0.73 3.92 -0.72
CA LEU A 37 -1.12 2.50 -0.68
C LEU A 37 -1.60 2.08 0.71
N LEU A 38 -0.91 2.53 1.77
CA LEU A 38 -1.31 2.23 3.15
C LEU A 38 -2.63 2.90 3.55
N GLU A 39 -2.86 4.14 3.08
CA GLU A 39 -4.13 4.84 3.24
C GLU A 39 -5.28 4.08 2.57
N ILE A 40 -5.09 3.60 1.34
CA ILE A 40 -6.09 2.80 0.63
C ILE A 40 -6.36 1.47 1.37
N CYS A 41 -5.33 0.80 1.90
CA CYS A 41 -5.53 -0.40 2.72
C CYS A 41 -6.37 -0.11 3.95
N GLN A 42 -6.17 1.06 4.58
CA GLN A 42 -6.96 1.49 5.72
C GLN A 42 -8.41 1.80 5.33
N ASP A 43 -8.62 2.50 4.20
CA ASP A 43 -9.97 2.79 3.69
C ASP A 43 -10.77 1.51 3.38
N ILE A 44 -10.11 0.49 2.83
CA ILE A 44 -10.71 -0.83 2.59
C ILE A 44 -10.99 -1.56 3.91
N ALA A 45 -10.08 -1.47 4.89
CA ALA A 45 -10.30 -2.07 6.20
C ALA A 45 -11.51 -1.44 6.91
N ASP A 46 -11.65 -0.12 6.82
CA ASP A 46 -12.77 0.63 7.38
C ASP A 46 -14.09 0.42 6.60
N ASN A 47 -14.01 0.13 5.29
CA ASN A 47 -15.17 -0.07 4.41
C ASN A 47 -14.98 -1.33 3.52
N PRO A 48 -15.10 -2.56 4.07
CA PRO A 48 -14.78 -3.79 3.35
C PRO A 48 -15.58 -4.02 2.06
N GLU A 49 -16.75 -3.41 1.93
CA GLU A 49 -17.62 -3.46 0.75
C GLU A 49 -17.12 -2.64 -0.45
N LEU A 50 -16.12 -1.78 -0.27
CA LEU A 50 -15.43 -1.10 -1.38
C LEU A 50 -14.70 -2.09 -2.29
N GLY A 51 -14.28 -3.23 -1.72
CA GLY A 51 -13.67 -4.31 -2.47
C GLY A 51 -14.65 -4.89 -3.48
N LYS A 52 -14.29 -4.82 -4.77
CA LYS A 52 -15.08 -5.49 -5.81
C LYS A 52 -15.00 -7.00 -5.61
N ASN A 53 -16.14 -7.65 -5.44
CA ASN A 53 -16.23 -9.11 -5.53
C ASN A 53 -15.94 -9.54 -6.98
N VAL A 54 -14.93 -10.40 -7.15
CA VAL A 54 -14.53 -11.00 -8.44
C VAL A 54 -15.06 -12.42 -8.52
#